data_AF-A0A2V9QKK9-F1
#
_entry.id   AF-A0A2V9QKK9-F1
#
_cell.length_a   1.000
_cell.length_b   1.000
_cell.length_c   1.000
_cell.angle_alpha   90.00
_cell.angle_beta   90.00
_cell.angle_gamma   90.00
#
_symmetry.space_group_name_H-M   'P 1'
#
loop_
_entity.id
_entity.type
_entity.pdbx_description
1 polymer ?
#
loop_
_entity_poly.entity_id
_entity_poly.type
_entity_poly.pdbx_seq_one_letter_code
_entity_poly.pdbx_strand_id
1 'polypeptide(L)'
;MSAQNAELSRRIFEDVWNRKNLSAVDEIISADYVHHDANSPAASGIDGYKQFVNYYMNAFPDAHFTIDDAFTDGENEVTRWTVTGTHEGELAGIPRTGRRFSVTGISI
;
A
#
# COMPACT_ATOMS: atom_id res chain seq x y z
N MET A 1 -2.71 -22.88 1.65
CA MET A 1 -3.08 -21.78 2.57
C MET A 1 -1.93 -20.77 2.66
N SER A 2 -0.74 -21.12 3.14
CA SER A 2 0.42 -20.18 3.17
C SER A 2 0.79 -19.55 1.82
N ALA A 3 0.86 -20.35 0.75
CA ALA A 3 1.17 -19.85 -0.59
C ALA A 3 0.10 -18.90 -1.16
N GLN A 4 -1.14 -18.98 -0.67
CA GLN A 4 -2.22 -18.10 -1.09
C GLN A 4 -2.13 -16.74 -0.40
N ASN A 5 -1.81 -16.71 0.90
CA ASN A 5 -1.64 -15.45 1.63
C ASN A 5 -0.43 -14.66 1.12
N ALA A 6 0.70 -15.33 0.91
CA ALA A 6 1.90 -14.70 0.33
C ALA A 6 1.62 -14.12 -1.07
N GLU A 7 0.84 -14.82 -1.89
CA GLU A 7 0.45 -14.34 -3.21
C GLU A 7 -0.51 -13.14 -3.14
N LEU A 8 -1.50 -13.18 -2.24
CA LEU A 8 -2.42 -12.06 -2.04
C LEU A 8 -1.69 -10.81 -1.55
N SER A 9 -0.78 -10.94 -0.57
CA SER A 9 0.05 -9.83 -0.11
C SER A 9 0.90 -9.24 -1.23
N ARG A 10 1.57 -10.09 -2.03
CA ARG A 10 2.34 -9.64 -3.20
C ARG A 10 1.48 -8.84 -4.18
N ARG A 11 0.26 -9.29 -4.46
CA ARG A 11 -0.69 -8.58 -5.35
C ARG A 11 -1.11 -7.22 -4.81
N ILE A 12 -1.13 -7.00 -3.48
CA ILE A 12 -1.37 -5.66 -2.93
C ILE A 12 -0.28 -4.70 -3.43
N PHE A 13 1.00 -5.05 -3.33
CA PHE A 13 2.08 -4.17 -3.78
C PHE A 13 2.12 -4.04 -5.31
N GLU A 14 1.89 -5.13 -6.05
CA GLU A 14 2.01 -5.10 -7.51
C GLU A 14 0.78 -4.54 -8.22
N ASP A 15 -0.40 -5.11 -7.97
CA ASP A 15 -1.61 -4.75 -8.68
C ASP A 15 -2.19 -3.45 -8.12
N VAL A 16 -2.33 -3.36 -6.79
CA VAL A 16 -2.92 -2.17 -6.18
C VAL A 16 -1.94 -1.00 -6.27
N TRP A 17 -0.76 -1.10 -5.64
CA TRP A 17 0.16 0.05 -5.53
C TRP A 17 0.92 0.37 -6.82
N ASN A 18 1.65 -0.61 -7.39
CA ASN A 18 2.54 -0.35 -8.52
C ASN A 18 1.78 -0.15 -9.85
N ARG A 19 0.72 -0.92 -10.09
CA ARG A 19 -0.15 -0.76 -11.28
C ARG A 19 -1.30 0.23 -11.09
N LYS A 20 -1.47 0.76 -9.86
CA LYS A 20 -2.55 1.68 -9.51
C LYS A 20 -3.95 1.15 -9.79
N ASN A 21 -4.12 -0.17 -9.64
CA ASN A 21 -5.38 -0.82 -9.93
C ASN A 21 -6.25 -0.92 -8.67
N LEU A 22 -7.07 0.10 -8.41
CA LEU A 22 -7.98 0.11 -7.27
C LEU A 22 -9.08 -0.97 -7.34
N SER A 23 -9.40 -1.51 -8.52
CA SER A 23 -10.38 -2.60 -8.61
C SER A 23 -9.81 -3.94 -8.13
N ALA A 24 -8.47 -4.10 -8.11
CA ALA A 24 -7.84 -5.29 -7.54
C ALA A 24 -8.06 -5.40 -6.03
N VAL A 25 -8.35 -4.28 -5.35
CA VAL A 25 -8.67 -4.28 -3.92
C VAL A 25 -9.87 -5.16 -3.61
N ASP A 26 -10.91 -5.15 -4.46
CA ASP A 26 -12.13 -5.95 -4.30
C ASP A 26 -11.90 -7.46 -4.38
N GLU A 27 -10.80 -7.89 -5.01
CA GLU A 27 -10.44 -9.29 -5.17
C GLU A 27 -9.50 -9.79 -4.06
N ILE A 28 -8.80 -8.89 -3.38
CA ILE A 28 -7.68 -9.21 -2.50
C ILE A 28 -8.01 -8.95 -1.03
N ILE A 29 -8.77 -7.89 -0.75
CA ILE A 29 -9.04 -7.41 0.62
C ILE A 29 -10.48 -7.75 1.02
N SER A 30 -10.63 -8.31 2.21
CA SER A 30 -11.95 -8.64 2.76
C SER A 30 -12.77 -7.38 3.09
N ALA A 31 -14.09 -7.49 3.00
CA ALA A 31 -15.02 -6.40 3.32
C ALA A 31 -14.95 -5.95 4.80
N ASP A 32 -14.51 -6.83 5.71
CA ASP A 32 -14.31 -6.57 7.13
C ASP A 32 -12.89 -6.11 7.48
N TYR A 33 -12.07 -5.73 6.48
CA TYR A 33 -10.71 -5.26 6.67
C TYR A 33 -10.60 -4.08 7.64
N VAL A 34 -9.62 -4.18 8.54
CA VAL A 34 -9.26 -3.13 9.49
C VAL A 34 -7.85 -2.64 9.19
N HIS A 35 -7.72 -1.37 8.80
CA HIS A 35 -6.42 -0.75 8.60
C HIS A 35 -5.83 -0.30 9.93
N HIS A 36 -4.65 -0.81 10.27
CA HIS A 36 -3.91 -0.44 11.48
C HIS A 36 -2.71 0.47 11.15
N ASP A 37 -2.97 1.76 10.92
CA ASP A 37 -1.92 2.78 10.75
C ASP A 37 -2.18 3.98 11.67
N ALA A 38 -1.23 4.25 12.57
CA ALA A 38 -1.30 5.36 13.52
C ALA A 38 -1.21 6.74 12.83
N ASN A 39 -0.61 6.83 11.65
CA ASN A 39 -0.51 8.05 10.86
C ASN A 39 -1.71 8.25 9.92
N SER A 40 -2.53 7.22 9.73
CA SER A 40 -3.76 7.26 8.96
C SER A 40 -4.94 6.65 9.73
N PRO A 41 -5.28 7.20 10.91
CA PRO A 41 -6.44 6.74 11.65
C PRO A 41 -7.70 7.04 10.84
N ALA A 42 -8.53 6.02 10.60
CA ALA A 42 -9.85 6.10 9.94
C ALA A 42 -9.92 5.86 8.41
N ALA A 43 -9.30 4.78 7.93
CA ALA A 43 -9.79 4.06 6.76
C ALA A 43 -10.47 2.76 7.24
N SER A 44 -11.74 2.83 7.66
CA SER A 44 -12.49 1.62 8.03
C SER A 44 -12.99 0.90 6.79
N GLY A 45 -12.76 -0.41 6.70
CA GLY A 45 -13.22 -1.23 5.59
C GLY A 45 -12.53 -0.94 4.26
N ILE A 46 -13.00 -1.64 3.24
CA ILE A 46 -12.39 -1.64 1.90
C ILE A 46 -12.41 -0.27 1.22
N ASP A 47 -13.48 0.52 1.40
CA ASP A 47 -13.61 1.85 0.80
C ASP A 47 -12.63 2.85 1.40
N GLY A 48 -12.42 2.79 2.71
CA GLY A 48 -11.40 3.61 3.38
C GLY A 48 -10.01 3.30 2.84
N TYR A 49 -9.69 2.01 2.63
CA TYR A 49 -8.41 1.62 2.07
C TYR A 49 -8.22 2.12 0.63
N LYS A 50 -9.25 2.03 -0.23
CA LYS A 50 -9.18 2.58 -1.59
C LYS A 50 -8.95 4.09 -1.59
N GLN A 51 -9.60 4.82 -0.69
CA GLN A 51 -9.39 6.27 -0.54
C GLN A 51 -7.96 6.58 -0.10
N PHE A 52 -7.42 5.82 0.86
CA PHE A 52 -6.05 5.92 1.32
C PHE A 52 -5.06 5.70 0.17
N VAL A 53 -5.19 4.59 -0.56
CA VAL A 53 -4.33 4.28 -1.71
C VAL A 53 -4.38 5.39 -2.76
N ASN A 54 -5.59 5.82 -3.14
CA ASN A 54 -5.78 6.88 -4.13
C ASN A 54 -5.16 8.21 -3.68
N TYR A 55 -5.30 8.55 -2.40
CA TYR A 55 -4.71 9.77 -1.84
C TYR A 55 -3.19 9.80 -2.02
N TYR A 56 -2.50 8.70 -1.69
CA TYR A 56 -1.05 8.60 -1.87
C TYR A 56 -0.62 8.54 -3.35
N MET A 57 -1.37 7.86 -4.21
CA MET A 57 -1.07 7.80 -5.65
C MET A 57 -1.17 9.17 -6.35
N ASN A 58 -2.04 10.05 -5.86
CA ASN A 58 -2.14 11.41 -6.37
C ASN A 58 -0.96 12.28 -5.91
N ALA A 59 -0.49 12.09 -4.67
CA ALA A 59 0.70 12.78 -4.15
C ALA A 59 2.00 12.29 -4.83
N PHE A 60 2.07 10.99 -5.13
CA PHE A 60 3.27 10.29 -5.63
C PHE A 60 2.94 9.41 -6.85
N PRO A 61 2.67 10.01 -8.02
CA PRO A 61 2.22 9.27 -9.19
C PRO A 61 3.30 8.37 -9.81
N ASP A 62 4.57 8.56 -9.51
CA ASP A 62 5.65 7.67 -9.93
C ASP A 62 6.10 6.72 -8.80
N ALA A 63 5.33 6.63 -7.70
CA ALA A 63 5.65 5.74 -6.59
C ALA A 63 5.76 4.28 -7.05
N HIS A 64 6.83 3.61 -6.62
CA HIS A 64 7.07 2.20 -6.88
C HIS A 64 7.57 1.50 -5.61
N PHE A 65 6.84 0.46 -5.22
CA PHE A 65 7.17 -0.45 -4.13
C PHE A 65 8.01 -1.61 -4.63
N THR A 66 9.08 -1.90 -3.91
CA THR A 66 9.92 -3.09 -4.02
C THR A 66 9.73 -3.92 -2.76
N ILE A 67 9.43 -5.21 -2.92
CA ILE A 67 9.39 -6.16 -1.81
C ILE A 67 10.83 -6.60 -1.55
N ASP A 68 11.32 -6.31 -0.34
CA ASP A 68 12.68 -6.65 0.07
C ASP A 68 12.73 -8.05 0.71
N ASP A 69 11.76 -8.37 1.57
CA ASP A 69 11.56 -9.69 2.18
C ASP A 69 10.07 -9.97 2.37
N ALA A 70 9.68 -11.24 2.37
CA ALA A 70 8.34 -11.68 2.74
C ALA A 70 8.41 -12.98 3.58
N PHE A 71 7.70 -13.00 4.71
CA PHE A 71 7.63 -14.14 5.62
C PHE A 71 6.17 -14.50 5.89
N THR A 72 5.87 -15.79 6.07
CA THR A 72 4.52 -16.22 6.47
C THR A 72 4.61 -17.41 7.41
N ASP A 73 3.73 -17.44 8.42
CA ASP A 73 3.51 -18.61 9.28
C ASP A 73 2.32 -19.47 8.81
N GLY A 74 1.66 -19.05 7.72
CA GLY A 74 0.48 -19.68 7.15
C GLY A 74 -0.81 -18.88 7.33
N GLU A 75 -0.95 -18.14 8.43
CA GLU A 75 -2.10 -17.26 8.70
C GLU A 75 -1.70 -15.80 8.54
N ASN A 76 -0.56 -15.42 9.14
CA ASN A 76 0.01 -14.09 9.07
C ASN A 76 1.05 -14.00 7.96
N GLU A 77 1.23 -12.80 7.43
CA GLU A 77 2.24 -12.49 6.43
C GLU A 77 2.94 -11.19 6.85
N VAL A 78 4.26 -11.14 6.67
CA VAL A 78 5.07 -9.96 6.98
C VAL A 78 5.86 -9.61 5.75
N THR A 79 5.54 -8.47 5.14
CA THR A 79 6.31 -7.92 4.02
C THR A 79 7.17 -6.76 4.50
N ARG A 80 8.49 -6.85 4.25
CA ARG A 80 9.39 -5.69 4.31
C ARG A 80 9.52 -5.10 2.91
N TRP A 81 9.38 -3.78 2.81
CA TRP A 81 9.36 -3.10 1.52
C TRP A 81 10.12 -1.79 1.53
N THR A 82 10.53 -1.38 0.34
CA THR A 82 11.06 -0.06 0.01
C THR A 82 10.18 0.60 -1.04
N VAL A 83 9.75 1.84 -0.81
CA VAL A 83 9.04 2.66 -1.78
C VAL A 83 9.89 3.85 -2.19
N THR A 84 9.92 4.12 -3.49
CA THR A 84 10.57 5.30 -4.07
C THR A 84 9.60 6.06 -4.94
N GLY A 85 9.80 7.37 -5.11
CA GLY A 85 8.98 8.20 -5.98
C GLY A 85 9.36 9.67 -5.91
N THR A 86 8.51 10.52 -6.46
CA THR A 86 8.63 11.97 -6.53
C THR A 86 7.37 12.63 -5.99
N HIS A 87 7.53 13.65 -5.14
CA HIS A 87 6.39 14.40 -4.59
C HIS A 87 5.83 15.38 -5.63
N GLU A 88 4.83 14.94 -6.39
CA GLU A 88 4.25 15.69 -7.52
C GLU A 88 2.84 16.23 -7.28
N GLY A 89 2.11 15.68 -6.31
CA GLY A 89 0.83 16.21 -5.84
C GLY A 89 0.93 16.96 -4.51
N GLU A 90 -0.20 17.39 -3.97
CA GLU A 90 -0.28 17.86 -2.59
C GLU A 90 -0.42 16.66 -1.64
N LEU A 91 0.27 16.71 -0.50
CA LEU A 91 0.10 15.74 0.59
C LEU A 91 -0.08 16.47 1.92
N ALA A 92 -1.22 16.29 2.57
CA ALA A 92 -1.53 16.80 3.91
C ALA A 92 -1.27 18.31 4.06
N GLY A 93 -1.67 19.10 3.06
CA GLY A 93 -1.44 20.54 3.01
C GLY A 93 -0.02 20.96 2.62
N ILE A 94 0.87 20.02 2.32
CA ILE A 94 2.20 20.27 1.79
C ILE A 94 2.11 20.27 0.26
N PRO A 95 2.36 21.41 -0.42
CA PRO A 95 2.37 21.46 -1.88
C PRO A 95 3.46 20.57 -2.47
N ARG A 96 3.29 20.19 -3.75
CA ARG A 96 4.29 19.43 -4.50
C ARG A 96 5.68 20.04 -4.37
N THR A 97 6.64 19.22 -3.94
CA THR A 97 8.03 19.69 -3.74
C THR A 97 8.94 19.36 -4.92
N GLY A 98 8.54 18.42 -5.79
CA GLY A 98 9.37 17.90 -6.88
C GLY A 98 10.58 17.09 -6.42
N ARG A 99 10.71 16.80 -5.12
CA ARG A 99 11.83 16.03 -4.57
C ARG A 99 11.56 14.54 -4.70
N ARG A 100 12.62 13.80 -4.99
CA ARG A 100 12.61 12.33 -4.86
C ARG A 100 12.69 11.91 -3.41
N PHE A 101 12.08 10.78 -3.10
CA PHE A 101 12.13 10.16 -1.78
C PHE A 101 12.41 8.66 -1.88
N SER A 102 12.85 8.09 -0.76
CA SER A 102 12.95 6.66 -0.51
C SER A 102 12.52 6.41 0.93
N VAL A 103 11.55 5.53 1.12
CA VAL A 103 11.00 5.16 2.44
C VAL A 103 11.04 3.64 2.56
N THR A 104 11.38 3.14 3.74
CA THR A 104 11.30 1.72 4.07
C THR A 104 10.18 1.50 5.06
N GLY A 105 9.56 0.32 5.01
CA GLY A 105 8.47 -0.04 5.90
C GLY A 105 8.29 -1.55 6.03
N ILE A 106 7.43 -1.91 6.97
CA ILE A 106 6.99 -3.29 7.22
C ILE A 106 5.47 -3.27 7.32
N SER A 107 4.82 -4.23 6.66
CA SER A 107 3.39 -4.51 6.77
C SER A 107 3.20 -5.92 7.33
N ILE A 108 2.20 -6.08 8.19
CA ILE A 108 1.82 -7.33 8.87
C ILE A 108 0.31 -7.47 8.79
#